data_AF-A0A2I0R5H4-F1
#
_entry.id   AF-A0A2I0R5H4-F1
#
_cell.length_a   1.000
_cell.length_b   1.000
_cell.length_c   1.000
_cell.angle_alpha   90.00
_cell.angle_beta   90.00
_cell.angle_gamma   90.00
#
_symmetry.space_group_name_H-M   'P 1'
#
loop_
_entity.id
_entity.type
_entity.pdbx_description
1 polymer ?
#
loop_
_entity_poly.entity_id
_entity_poly.type
_entity_poly.pdbx_seq_one_letter_code
_entity_poly.pdbx_strand_id
1 'polypeptide(L)'
;MNNQFSVFVKRYLIAALIAVFGIVMIVIGLRSGQDQLFMFAAINILVGGILAILFSSGYLKRNVVMAIGFIFIGVTIYIGYSSVQAVKATIAHEKAYERSTLLYQYELTQIRDIQRAYRSKNGVYASSFDELKDFFENDKIQKVDAMGVVPSRKLTLEERDLLYDDKRALDQNMTEREAALLSSMEDVELNEDLQGFKRDTIMVSYKDEYLSSRSRKRARKELGLGAFDFDELRYIPMTDPKEEWTIETRDEFVYLNTDTIPTIKVYGLEPYPRFENGKRKEVGFGNLSSNSDKATWE
;
A
#
# COMPACT_ATOMS: atom_id res chain seq x y z
N MET A 1 64.63 11.28 44.74
CA MET A 1 63.87 12.42 44.17
C MET A 1 62.42 12.00 44.02
N ASN A 2 61.55 12.48 44.91
CA ASN A 2 60.11 12.21 44.85
C ASN A 2 59.49 12.92 43.64
N ASN A 3 59.51 12.21 42.51
CA ASN A 3 58.53 12.07 41.44
C ASN A 3 57.35 13.08 41.33
N GLN A 4 57.60 14.38 41.49
CA GLN A 4 56.66 15.47 41.18
C GLN A 4 56.07 15.33 39.76
N PHE A 5 56.90 14.89 38.81
CA PHE A 5 56.48 14.55 37.46
C PHE A 5 55.48 13.37 37.42
N SER A 6 55.74 12.29 38.15
CA SER A 6 54.80 11.15 38.23
C SER A 6 53.48 11.53 38.89
N VAL A 7 53.50 12.40 39.90
CA VAL A 7 52.28 12.91 40.55
C VAL A 7 51.49 13.80 39.59
N PHE A 8 52.15 14.68 38.84
CA PHE A 8 51.52 15.51 37.81
C PHE A 8 50.89 14.65 36.70
N VAL A 9 51.65 13.70 36.15
CA VAL A 9 51.16 12.77 35.14
C VAL A 9 49.95 11.99 35.66
N LYS A 10 50.01 11.40 36.86
CA LYS A 10 48.86 10.66 37.44
C LYS A 10 47.61 11.54 37.64
N ARG A 11 47.78 12.84 37.90
CA ARG A 11 46.68 13.77 38.21
C ARG A 11 45.99 14.34 36.96
N TYR A 12 46.68 14.43 35.82
CA TYR A 12 46.13 15.04 34.60
C TYR A 12 45.99 14.08 33.41
N LEU A 13 46.67 12.93 33.41
CA LEU A 13 46.74 12.02 32.26
C LEU A 13 45.36 11.53 31.82
N ILE A 14 44.48 11.16 32.76
CA ILE A 14 43.13 10.68 32.43
C ILE A 14 42.31 11.80 31.78
N ALA A 15 42.34 13.01 32.35
CA ALA A 15 41.59 14.16 31.83
C ALA A 15 42.12 14.60 30.46
N ALA A 16 43.45 14.59 30.27
CA ALA A 16 44.09 14.90 29.00
C ALA A 16 43.75 13.88 27.92
N LEU A 17 43.74 12.58 28.24
CA LEU A 17 43.33 11.53 27.31
C LEU A 17 41.88 11.70 26.86
N ILE A 18 40.96 12.00 27.78
CA ILE A 18 39.55 12.25 27.47
C ILE A 18 39.41 13.47 26.55
N ALA A 19 40.12 14.57 26.85
CA ALA A 19 40.08 15.76 26.01
C ALA A 19 40.62 15.48 24.59
N VAL A 20 41.77 14.81 24.47
CA VAL A 20 42.36 14.43 23.18
C VAL A 20 41.43 13.50 22.40
N PHE A 21 40.80 12.54 23.08
CA PHE A 21 39.82 11.65 22.46
C PHE A 21 38.61 12.41 21.91
N GLY A 22 38.10 13.40 22.65
CA GLY A 22 37.06 14.32 22.18
C GLY A 22 37.47 15.08 20.92
N ILE A 23 38.69 15.61 20.86
CA ILE A 23 39.23 16.28 19.67
C ILE A 23 39.26 15.31 18.47
N VAL A 24 39.78 14.12 18.66
CA VAL A 24 39.88 13.10 17.60
C VAL A 24 38.49 12.73 17.08
N MET A 25 37.52 12.53 17.96
CA MET A 25 36.12 12.25 17.60
C MET A 25 35.48 13.39 16.79
N ILE A 26 35.71 14.65 17.18
CA ILE A 26 35.22 15.82 16.43
C ILE A 26 35.84 15.84 15.02
N VAL A 27 37.16 15.62 14.91
CA VAL A 27 37.86 15.61 13.61
C VAL A 27 37.32 14.50 12.71
N ILE A 28 37.08 13.30 13.27
CA ILE A 28 36.48 12.18 12.53
C ILE A 28 35.06 12.54 12.10
N GLY A 29 34.23 13.05 13.02
CA GLY A 29 32.85 13.41 12.72
C GLY A 29 32.72 14.44 11.60
N LEU A 30 33.58 15.47 11.61
CA LEU A 30 33.64 16.48 10.56
C LEU A 30 34.09 15.92 9.20
N ARG A 31 35.03 14.97 9.18
CA ARG A 31 35.54 14.36 7.94
C ARG A 31 34.61 13.31 7.36
N SER A 32 33.88 12.60 8.21
CA SER A 32 33.00 11.49 7.84
C SER A 32 31.56 11.91 7.57
N GLY A 33 31.20 13.18 7.78
CA GLY A 33 29.83 13.68 7.64
C GLY A 33 28.85 12.96 8.58
N GLN A 34 29.30 12.63 9.79
CA GLN A 34 28.49 11.91 10.78
C GLN A 34 27.31 12.74 11.29
N ASP A 35 26.31 12.04 11.82
CA ASP A 35 25.08 12.62 12.35
C ASP A 35 25.32 13.67 13.46
N GLN A 36 24.39 14.61 13.60
CA GLN A 36 24.48 15.70 14.57
C GLN A 36 24.59 15.20 16.01
N LEU A 37 23.96 14.06 16.36
CA LEU A 37 24.07 13.47 17.70
C LEU A 37 25.50 13.02 18.02
N PHE A 38 26.22 12.48 17.04
CA PHE A 38 27.62 12.10 17.21
C PHE A 38 28.50 13.33 17.48
N MET A 39 28.28 14.41 16.74
CA MET A 39 28.99 15.68 16.95
C MET A 39 28.73 16.27 18.34
N PHE A 40 27.48 16.25 18.81
CA PHE A 40 27.13 16.68 20.17
C PHE A 40 27.81 15.82 21.25
N ALA A 41 27.86 14.50 21.08
CA ALA A 41 28.54 13.62 22.02
C ALA A 41 30.06 13.89 22.06
N ALA A 42 30.69 14.08 20.90
CA ALA A 42 32.13 14.37 20.81
C ALA A 42 32.50 15.71 21.48
N ILE A 43 31.67 16.75 21.29
CA ILE A 43 31.82 18.05 21.97
C ILE A 43 31.66 17.91 23.48
N ASN A 44 30.66 17.14 23.95
CA ASN A 44 30.47 16.92 25.39
C ASN A 44 31.65 16.19 26.04
N ILE A 45 32.26 15.22 25.36
CA ILE A 45 33.47 14.52 25.83
C ILE A 45 34.66 15.50 25.93
N LEU A 46 34.83 16.36 24.92
CA LEU A 46 35.87 17.41 24.94
C LEU A 46 35.68 18.36 26.13
N VAL A 47 34.46 18.89 26.30
CA VAL A 47 34.11 19.79 27.41
C VAL A 47 34.34 19.12 28.75
N GLY A 48 33.95 17.85 28.91
CA GLY A 48 34.22 17.05 30.09
C GLY A 48 35.72 16.90 30.41
N GLY A 49 36.55 16.64 29.39
CA GLY A 49 38.01 16.57 29.53
C GLY A 49 38.63 17.91 29.95
N ILE A 50 38.21 19.02 29.34
CA ILE A 50 38.68 20.37 29.68
C ILE A 50 38.29 20.73 31.12
N LEU A 51 37.04 20.46 31.52
CA LEU A 51 36.57 20.70 32.89
C LEU A 51 37.35 19.86 33.92
N ALA A 52 37.69 18.61 33.58
CA ALA A 52 38.50 17.75 34.44
C ALA A 52 39.94 18.28 34.61
N ILE A 53 40.54 18.84 33.55
CA ILE A 53 41.85 19.51 33.63
C ILE A 53 41.74 20.77 34.51
N LEU A 54 40.72 21.61 34.30
CA LEU A 54 40.49 22.83 35.08
C LEU A 54 40.23 22.55 36.56
N PHE A 55 39.49 21.50 36.88
CA PHE A 55 39.31 21.05 38.26
C PHE A 55 40.62 20.54 38.87
N SER A 56 41.36 19.71 38.12
CA SER A 56 42.65 19.17 38.58
C SER A 56 43.68 20.28 38.81
N SER A 57 43.66 21.36 38.01
CA SER A 57 44.51 22.54 38.15
C SER A 57 44.16 23.48 39.30
N GLY A 58 43.04 23.24 40.00
CA GLY A 58 42.63 24.05 41.15
C GLY A 58 41.97 25.38 40.80
N TYR A 59 41.86 25.74 39.51
CA TYR A 59 41.12 26.92 39.07
C TYR A 59 39.61 26.79 39.30
N LEU A 60 39.06 25.56 39.30
CA LEU A 60 37.64 25.31 39.59
C LEU A 60 37.42 24.84 41.03
N LYS A 61 36.52 25.52 41.75
CA LYS A 61 36.05 25.09 43.08
C LYS A 61 35.14 23.88 42.97
N ARG A 62 35.21 22.96 43.95
CA ARG A 62 34.41 21.72 44.00
C ARG A 62 32.89 21.97 43.85
N ASN A 63 32.36 23.03 44.45
CA ASN A 63 30.93 23.35 44.37
C ASN A 63 30.48 23.75 42.96
N VAL A 64 31.36 24.40 42.19
CA VAL A 64 31.09 24.79 40.80
C VAL A 64 31.06 23.55 39.91
N VAL A 65 32.00 22.61 40.10
CA VAL A 65 32.00 21.33 39.39
C VAL A 65 30.74 20.52 39.69
N MET A 66 30.33 20.45 40.96
CA MET A 66 29.10 19.74 41.33
C MET A 66 27.85 20.38 40.71
N ALA A 67 27.73 21.71 40.71
CA ALA A 67 26.61 22.40 40.08
C ALA A 67 26.52 22.11 38.57
N ILE A 68 27.66 22.17 37.86
CA ILE A 68 27.75 21.83 36.44
C ILE A 68 27.38 20.36 36.20
N GLY A 69 27.84 19.44 37.08
CA GLY A 69 27.49 18.02 37.02
C GLY A 69 25.99 17.77 37.11
N PHE A 70 25.28 18.45 38.03
CA PHE A 70 23.82 18.35 38.14
C PHE A 70 23.11 18.88 36.89
N ILE A 71 23.60 19.95 36.28
CA ILE A 71 23.06 20.47 35.02
C ILE A 71 23.21 19.42 33.90
N PHE A 72 24.39 18.81 33.76
CA PHE A 72 24.61 17.78 32.76
C PHE A 72 23.75 16.53 32.96
N ILE A 73 23.50 16.14 34.21
CA ILE A 73 22.54 15.06 34.52
C ILE A 73 21.14 15.44 34.04
N GLY A 74 20.67 16.66 34.33
CA GLY A 74 19.38 17.15 33.85
C GLY A 74 19.27 17.17 32.32
N VAL A 75 20.30 17.67 31.63
CA VAL A 75 20.38 17.67 30.16
C VAL A 75 20.36 16.25 29.59
N THR A 76 21.07 15.31 30.23
CA THR A 76 21.12 13.91 29.79
C THR A 76 19.75 13.25 29.90
N ILE A 77 19.04 13.48 31.01
CA ILE A 77 17.67 12.98 31.21
C ILE A 77 16.73 13.56 30.14
N TYR A 78 16.82 14.86 29.88
CA TYR A 78 16.01 15.53 28.85
C TYR A 78 16.25 14.96 27.45
N ILE A 79 17.52 14.80 27.04
CA ILE A 79 17.89 14.22 25.75
C ILE A 79 17.39 12.77 25.65
N GLY A 80 17.56 11.98 26.73
CA GLY A 80 17.06 10.62 26.80
C GLY A 80 15.55 10.54 26.59
N TYR A 81 14.78 11.41 27.27
CA TYR A 81 13.33 11.51 27.08
C TYR A 81 12.95 11.94 25.67
N SER A 82 13.60 12.97 25.13
CA SER A 82 13.35 13.47 23.76
C SER A 82 13.63 12.40 22.70
N SER A 83 14.69 11.61 22.89
CA SER A 83 15.04 10.51 21.98
C SER A 83 13.96 9.42 21.99
N VAL A 84 13.49 9.01 23.16
CA VAL A 84 12.38 8.03 23.27
C VAL A 84 11.11 8.55 22.60
N GLN A 85 10.79 9.84 22.76
CA GLN A 85 9.60 10.42 22.12
C GLN A 85 9.74 10.53 20.60
N ALA A 86 10.91 10.93 20.10
CA ALA A 86 11.18 10.96 18.67
C ALA A 86 11.00 9.57 18.04
N VAL A 87 11.59 8.53 18.64
CA VAL A 87 11.43 7.14 18.16
C VAL A 87 9.97 6.69 18.18
N LYS A 88 9.23 7.02 19.24
CA LYS A 88 7.79 6.70 19.31
C LYS A 88 6.98 7.40 18.24
N ALA A 89 7.28 8.67 17.94
CA ALA A 89 6.64 9.43 16.88
C ALA A 89 6.90 8.78 15.51
N THR A 90 8.16 8.46 15.21
CA THR A 90 8.54 7.79 13.95
C THR A 90 7.87 6.43 13.79
N ILE A 91 7.83 5.61 14.83
CA ILE A 91 7.12 4.32 14.80
C ILE A 91 5.61 4.51 14.57
N ALA A 92 5.00 5.53 15.20
CA ALA A 92 3.59 5.81 15.02
C ALA A 92 3.29 6.29 13.59
N HIS A 93 4.17 7.13 13.02
CA HIS A 93 4.07 7.61 11.65
C HIS A 93 4.22 6.48 10.63
N GLU A 94 5.21 5.60 10.78
CA GLU A 94 5.39 4.42 9.91
C GLU A 94 4.16 3.51 9.93
N LYS A 95 3.62 3.22 11.12
CA LYS A 95 2.38 2.43 11.25
C LYS A 95 1.17 3.11 10.61
N ALA A 96 1.04 4.44 10.74
CA ALA A 96 -0.03 5.19 10.11
C ALA A 96 0.10 5.17 8.58
N TYR A 97 1.32 5.34 8.06
CA TYR A 97 1.63 5.25 6.64
C TYR A 97 1.30 3.86 6.08
N GLU A 98 1.80 2.78 6.70
CA GLU A 98 1.52 1.40 6.27
C GLU A 98 0.02 1.10 6.29
N ARG A 99 -0.68 1.49 7.36
CA ARG A 99 -2.13 1.31 7.46
C ARG A 99 -2.87 2.09 6.38
N SER A 100 -2.52 3.36 6.18
CA SER A 100 -3.15 4.18 5.14
C SER A 100 -2.91 3.59 3.74
N THR A 101 -1.71 3.05 3.50
CA THR A 101 -1.32 2.40 2.25
C THR A 101 -2.24 1.23 1.92
N LEU A 102 -2.42 0.33 2.89
CA LEU A 102 -3.32 -0.81 2.71
C LEU A 102 -4.78 -0.38 2.49
N LEU A 103 -5.24 0.65 3.22
CA LEU A 103 -6.61 1.13 3.12
C LEU A 103 -6.89 1.78 1.77
N TYR A 104 -6.08 2.76 1.33
CA TYR A 104 -6.34 3.44 0.06
C TYR A 104 -6.15 2.49 -1.13
N GLN A 105 -5.20 1.55 -1.09
CA GLN A 105 -5.02 0.56 -2.17
C GLN A 105 -6.24 -0.35 -2.29
N TYR A 106 -6.78 -0.78 -1.15
CA TYR A 106 -8.00 -1.59 -1.12
C TYR A 106 -9.20 -0.80 -1.65
N GLU A 107 -9.36 0.45 -1.23
CA GLU A 107 -10.43 1.33 -1.68
C GLU A 107 -10.38 1.64 -3.18
N LEU A 108 -9.21 2.03 -3.69
CA LEU A 108 -9.02 2.27 -5.11
C LEU A 108 -9.22 0.98 -5.93
N THR A 109 -8.87 -0.19 -5.40
CA THR A 109 -9.18 -1.47 -6.05
C THR A 109 -10.69 -1.71 -6.12
N GLN A 110 -11.44 -1.37 -5.07
CA GLN A 110 -12.90 -1.42 -5.08
C GLN A 110 -13.48 -0.48 -6.13
N ILE A 111 -13.04 0.78 -6.18
CA ILE A 111 -13.47 1.77 -7.18
C ILE A 111 -13.16 1.25 -8.60
N ARG A 112 -11.97 0.71 -8.81
CA ARG A 112 -11.54 0.11 -10.09
C ARG A 112 -12.42 -1.07 -10.52
N ASP A 113 -12.75 -1.97 -9.60
CA ASP A 113 -13.64 -3.12 -9.87
C ASP A 113 -15.03 -2.67 -10.31
N ILE A 114 -15.59 -1.63 -9.66
CA ILE A 114 -16.91 -1.09 -9.99
C ILE A 114 -16.85 -0.35 -11.34
N GLN A 115 -15.80 0.44 -11.59
CA GLN A 115 -15.58 1.11 -12.87
C GLN A 115 -15.42 0.13 -14.04
N ARG A 116 -14.74 -1.00 -13.83
CA ARG A 116 -14.64 -2.08 -14.83
C ARG A 116 -15.99 -2.70 -15.14
N ALA A 117 -16.81 -2.94 -14.11
CA ALA A 117 -18.16 -3.47 -14.29
C ALA A 117 -19.07 -2.47 -15.02
N TYR A 118 -18.99 -1.18 -14.66
CA TYR A 118 -19.69 -0.09 -15.34
C TYR A 118 -19.33 -0.05 -16.82
N ARG A 119 -18.02 -0.03 -17.15
CA ARG A 119 -17.52 -0.06 -18.54
C ARG A 119 -17.95 -1.30 -19.29
N SER A 120 -17.92 -2.48 -18.67
CA SER A 120 -18.34 -3.72 -19.32
C SER A 120 -19.80 -3.69 -19.76
N LYS A 121 -20.64 -2.90 -19.09
CA LYS A 121 -22.05 -2.73 -19.43
C LYS A 121 -22.31 -1.57 -20.38
N ASN A 122 -21.72 -0.41 -20.11
CA ASN A 122 -22.05 0.85 -20.78
C ASN A 122 -21.06 1.23 -21.88
N GLY A 123 -19.95 0.51 -22.03
CA GLY A 123 -18.90 0.79 -23.01
C GLY A 123 -17.95 1.93 -22.62
N VAL A 124 -18.35 2.80 -21.69
CA VAL A 124 -17.58 3.95 -21.19
C VAL A 124 -17.38 3.88 -19.67
N TYR A 125 -16.48 4.69 -19.11
CA TYR A 125 -16.27 4.78 -17.66
C TYR A 125 -17.24 5.79 -17.02
N ALA A 126 -17.61 5.59 -15.76
CA ALA A 126 -18.46 6.55 -15.06
C ALA A 126 -17.66 7.82 -14.75
N SER A 127 -18.24 8.97 -15.07
CA SER A 127 -17.62 10.30 -14.96
C SER A 127 -17.66 10.87 -13.54
N SER A 128 -18.54 10.35 -12.69
CA SER A 128 -18.76 10.84 -11.32
C SER A 128 -19.05 9.70 -10.35
N PHE A 129 -18.86 9.96 -9.05
CA PHE A 129 -19.24 9.03 -7.99
C PHE A 129 -20.75 8.80 -7.90
N ASP A 130 -21.57 9.79 -8.25
CA ASP A 130 -23.03 9.65 -8.21
C ASP A 130 -23.54 8.68 -9.28
N GLU A 131 -22.97 8.76 -10.49
CA GLU A 131 -23.23 7.82 -11.59
C GLU A 131 -22.76 6.40 -11.23
N LEU A 132 -21.57 6.29 -10.60
CA LEU A 132 -21.04 5.02 -10.15
C LEU A 132 -21.88 4.42 -9.00
N LYS A 133 -22.46 5.26 -8.13
CA LYS A 133 -23.37 4.86 -7.05
C LYS A 133 -24.68 4.34 -7.60
N ASP A 134 -25.29 5.05 -8.53
CA ASP A 134 -26.55 4.64 -9.15
C ASP A 134 -26.39 3.26 -9.83
N PHE A 135 -25.30 3.06 -10.57
CA PHE A 135 -24.94 1.76 -11.11
C PHE A 135 -24.76 0.69 -10.02
N PHE A 136 -24.05 1.03 -8.94
CA PHE A 136 -23.81 0.08 -7.87
C PHE A 136 -25.12 -0.39 -7.22
N GLU A 137 -26.06 0.53 -6.99
CA GLU A 137 -27.28 0.25 -6.23
C GLU A 137 -28.41 -0.32 -7.06
N ASN A 138 -28.61 0.17 -8.28
CA ASN A 138 -29.82 -0.08 -9.05
C ASN A 138 -29.60 -1.03 -10.23
N ASP A 139 -28.36 -1.19 -10.71
CA ASP A 139 -28.11 -1.89 -11.96
C ASP A 139 -27.85 -3.39 -11.82
N LYS A 140 -28.14 -4.08 -12.93
CA LYS A 140 -27.87 -5.51 -13.11
C LYS A 140 -26.75 -5.73 -14.11
N ILE A 141 -25.93 -6.74 -13.86
CA ILE A 141 -24.88 -7.20 -14.75
C ILE A 141 -25.19 -8.60 -15.28
N GLN A 142 -24.64 -8.90 -16.46
CA GLN A 142 -24.65 -10.23 -17.03
C GLN A 142 -23.65 -11.11 -16.27
N LYS A 143 -24.13 -12.24 -15.76
CA LYS A 143 -23.29 -13.27 -15.14
C LYS A 143 -23.54 -14.59 -15.82
N VAL A 144 -22.46 -15.26 -16.21
CA VAL A 144 -22.53 -16.63 -16.73
C VAL A 144 -22.77 -17.56 -15.54
N ASP A 145 -23.95 -18.17 -15.52
CA ASP A 145 -24.33 -19.25 -14.63
C ASP A 145 -23.87 -20.58 -15.25
N ALA A 146 -22.78 -21.11 -14.71
CA ALA A 146 -22.16 -22.33 -15.17
C ALA A 146 -22.44 -23.47 -14.17
N MET A 147 -23.23 -24.46 -14.59
CA MET A 147 -23.51 -25.68 -13.82
C MET A 147 -23.08 -26.92 -14.61
N GLY A 148 -22.63 -27.96 -13.92
CA GLY A 148 -22.16 -29.19 -14.55
C GLY A 148 -20.76 -29.10 -15.15
N VAL A 149 -20.19 -30.26 -15.46
CA VAL A 149 -18.83 -30.43 -15.98
C VAL A 149 -18.93 -30.96 -17.41
N VAL A 150 -18.04 -30.50 -18.29
CA VAL A 150 -17.95 -31.03 -19.65
C VAL A 150 -17.50 -32.50 -19.58
N PRO A 151 -18.22 -33.45 -20.19
CA PRO A 151 -17.84 -34.85 -20.19
C PRO A 151 -16.46 -35.08 -20.82
N SER A 152 -15.62 -35.88 -20.17
CA SER A 152 -14.29 -36.27 -20.68
C SER A 152 -14.36 -37.40 -21.72
N ARG A 153 -15.35 -37.33 -22.62
CA ARG A 153 -15.52 -38.28 -23.74
C ARG A 153 -15.53 -37.54 -25.07
N LYS A 154 -15.40 -38.31 -26.14
CA LYS A 154 -15.55 -37.84 -27.52
C LYS A 154 -17.04 -37.70 -27.86
N LEU A 155 -17.33 -36.84 -28.82
CA LEU A 155 -18.66 -36.77 -29.46
C LEU A 155 -19.01 -38.11 -30.10
N THR A 156 -20.28 -38.53 -29.97
CA THR A 156 -20.81 -39.67 -30.72
C THR A 156 -21.08 -39.28 -32.18
N LEU A 157 -21.31 -40.27 -33.04
CA LEU A 157 -21.67 -40.00 -34.44
C LEU A 157 -23.00 -39.25 -34.55
N GLU A 158 -23.96 -39.60 -33.70
CA GLU A 158 -25.28 -38.96 -33.64
C GLU A 158 -25.18 -37.52 -33.14
N GLU A 159 -24.42 -37.26 -32.06
CA GLU A 159 -24.18 -35.90 -31.55
C GLU A 159 -23.43 -35.02 -32.57
N ARG A 160 -22.48 -35.60 -33.31
CA ARG A 160 -21.78 -34.87 -34.37
C ARG A 160 -22.77 -34.44 -35.45
N ASP A 161 -23.60 -35.36 -35.92
CA ASP A 161 -24.54 -35.10 -37.01
C ASP A 161 -25.63 -34.08 -36.58
N LEU A 162 -25.90 -33.96 -35.27
CA LEU A 162 -26.74 -32.90 -34.70
C LEU A 162 -26.05 -31.52 -34.63
N LEU A 163 -24.75 -31.48 -34.34
CA LEU A 163 -24.00 -30.23 -34.16
C LEU A 163 -23.40 -29.67 -35.45
N TYR A 164 -23.05 -30.55 -36.39
CA TYR A 164 -22.26 -30.24 -37.57
C TYR A 164 -22.86 -30.91 -38.81
N ASP A 165 -22.88 -30.17 -39.93
CA ASP A 165 -23.31 -30.68 -41.24
C ASP A 165 -22.14 -31.36 -42.02
N ASP A 166 -21.06 -31.72 -41.31
CA ASP A 166 -19.86 -32.32 -41.89
C ASP A 166 -19.44 -33.63 -41.22
N LYS A 167 -18.70 -34.46 -41.95
CA LYS A 167 -18.14 -35.73 -41.44
C LYS A 167 -16.76 -35.54 -40.82
N ARG A 168 -16.62 -34.57 -39.91
CA ARG A 168 -15.35 -34.33 -39.21
C ARG A 168 -14.92 -35.51 -38.35
N ALA A 169 -13.62 -35.58 -38.10
CA ALA A 169 -13.02 -36.56 -37.20
C ALA A 169 -13.47 -36.33 -35.75
N LEU A 170 -13.70 -37.43 -35.03
CA LEU A 170 -14.10 -37.44 -33.61
C LEU A 170 -12.91 -37.88 -32.74
N ASP A 171 -11.75 -37.30 -33.00
CA ASP A 171 -10.51 -37.63 -32.31
C ASP A 171 -10.34 -36.85 -31.00
N GLN A 172 -11.01 -35.70 -30.85
CA GLN A 172 -10.95 -34.81 -29.70
C GLN A 172 -12.12 -35.02 -28.71
N ASN A 173 -11.86 -34.69 -27.44
CA ASN A 173 -12.89 -34.66 -26.41
C ASN A 173 -13.86 -33.49 -26.64
N MET A 174 -15.08 -33.65 -26.14
CA MET A 174 -16.14 -32.65 -26.22
C MET A 174 -15.66 -31.31 -25.64
N THR A 175 -15.92 -30.23 -26.37
CA THR A 175 -15.65 -28.87 -25.93
C THR A 175 -16.81 -28.30 -25.12
N GLU A 176 -16.55 -27.25 -24.34
CA GLU A 176 -17.59 -26.60 -23.53
C GLU A 176 -18.72 -26.01 -24.38
N ARG A 177 -18.42 -25.56 -25.59
CA ARG A 177 -19.41 -25.07 -26.55
C ARG A 177 -20.31 -26.18 -27.07
N GLU A 178 -19.73 -27.34 -27.41
CA GLU A 178 -20.49 -28.50 -27.90
C GLU A 178 -21.37 -29.06 -26.80
N ALA A 179 -20.85 -29.18 -25.58
CA ALA A 179 -21.62 -29.59 -24.40
C ALA A 179 -22.80 -28.64 -24.12
N ALA A 180 -22.60 -27.32 -24.25
CA ALA A 180 -23.67 -26.34 -24.07
C ALA A 180 -24.77 -26.46 -25.12
N LEU A 181 -24.39 -26.67 -26.39
CA LEU A 181 -25.36 -26.85 -27.48
C LEU A 181 -26.14 -28.14 -27.30
N LEU A 182 -25.47 -29.27 -27.05
CA LEU A 182 -26.13 -30.56 -26.81
C LEU A 182 -27.06 -30.51 -25.61
N SER A 183 -26.62 -29.91 -24.50
CA SER A 183 -27.45 -29.76 -23.30
C SER A 183 -28.68 -28.87 -23.50
N SER A 184 -28.69 -28.01 -24.52
CA SER A 184 -29.84 -27.17 -24.87
C SER A 184 -30.83 -27.87 -25.82
N MET A 185 -30.45 -29.01 -26.40
CA MET A 185 -31.30 -29.79 -27.29
C MET A 185 -32.27 -30.65 -26.46
N GLU A 186 -33.50 -30.79 -26.96
CA GLU A 186 -34.61 -31.46 -26.26
C GLU A 186 -34.50 -33.00 -26.25
N ASP A 187 -33.49 -33.56 -26.93
CA ASP A 187 -33.31 -35.00 -27.08
C ASP A 187 -32.62 -35.60 -25.85
N VAL A 188 -33.45 -36.13 -24.94
CA VAL A 188 -33.06 -36.55 -23.58
C VAL A 188 -32.20 -37.82 -23.58
N GLU A 189 -32.28 -38.67 -24.62
CA GLU A 189 -31.61 -39.97 -24.64
C GLU A 189 -30.10 -39.91 -24.96
N LEU A 190 -29.64 -38.82 -25.60
CA LEU A 190 -28.23 -38.64 -25.97
C LEU A 190 -27.37 -38.01 -24.86
N ASN A 191 -28.01 -37.49 -23.80
CA ASN A 191 -27.41 -36.47 -22.92
C ASN A 191 -27.45 -36.82 -21.43
N GLU A 192 -27.49 -38.11 -21.06
CA GLU A 192 -27.50 -38.52 -19.63
C GLU A 192 -26.34 -37.92 -18.82
N ASP A 193 -25.16 -37.82 -19.41
CA ASP A 193 -23.96 -37.26 -18.78
C ASP A 193 -23.90 -35.72 -18.82
N LEU A 194 -24.78 -35.09 -19.59
CA LEU A 194 -24.99 -33.64 -19.64
C LEU A 194 -26.19 -33.19 -18.79
N GLN A 195 -26.83 -34.08 -18.04
CA GLN A 195 -27.92 -33.71 -17.13
C GLN A 195 -27.47 -32.67 -16.11
N GLY A 196 -28.15 -31.51 -16.10
CA GLY A 196 -27.81 -30.39 -15.23
C GLY A 196 -26.60 -29.57 -15.69
N PHE A 197 -26.03 -29.87 -16.86
CA PHE A 197 -25.11 -28.96 -17.53
C PHE A 197 -25.87 -27.69 -17.94
N LYS A 198 -25.33 -26.52 -17.61
CA LYS A 198 -25.95 -25.24 -17.96
C LYS A 198 -24.87 -24.20 -18.17
N ARG A 199 -24.99 -23.43 -19.25
CA ARG A 199 -24.11 -22.30 -19.58
C ARG A 199 -24.97 -21.14 -20.04
N ASP A 200 -25.73 -20.58 -19.10
CA ASP A 200 -26.66 -19.49 -19.39
C ASP A 200 -26.15 -18.17 -18.85
N THR A 201 -26.49 -17.08 -19.52
CA THR A 201 -26.23 -15.74 -18.99
C THR A 201 -27.48 -15.23 -18.29
N ILE A 202 -27.37 -15.00 -16.98
CA ILE A 202 -28.46 -14.43 -16.17
C ILE A 202 -28.13 -12.99 -15.77
N MET A 203 -29.17 -12.18 -15.59
CA MET A 203 -29.04 -10.82 -15.08
C MET A 203 -29.15 -10.83 -13.56
N VAL A 204 -28.06 -10.49 -12.87
CA VAL A 204 -28.00 -10.40 -11.40
C VAL A 204 -27.76 -8.97 -10.95
N SER A 205 -28.28 -8.59 -9.77
CA SER A 205 -27.95 -7.28 -9.17
C SER A 205 -26.45 -7.19 -8.94
N TYR A 206 -25.83 -6.11 -9.40
CA TYR A 206 -24.41 -5.89 -9.21
C TYR A 206 -24.06 -5.77 -7.71
N LYS A 207 -24.89 -5.04 -6.95
CA LYS A 207 -24.75 -4.90 -5.49
C LYS A 207 -24.65 -6.25 -4.79
N ASP A 208 -25.60 -7.14 -5.04
CA ASP A 208 -25.69 -8.42 -4.36
C ASP A 208 -24.50 -9.32 -4.72
N GLU A 209 -24.13 -9.37 -6.01
CA GLU A 209 -22.96 -10.10 -6.47
C GLU A 209 -21.69 -9.57 -5.83
N TYR A 210 -21.51 -8.25 -5.85
CA TYR A 210 -20.35 -7.57 -5.29
C TYR A 210 -20.18 -7.85 -3.80
N LEU A 211 -21.27 -7.70 -3.04
CA LEU A 211 -21.31 -7.90 -1.59
C LEU A 211 -21.28 -9.38 -1.18
N SER A 212 -21.70 -10.31 -2.04
CA SER A 212 -21.67 -11.75 -1.73
C SER A 212 -20.27 -12.35 -1.72
N SER A 213 -19.29 -11.69 -2.37
CA SER A 213 -17.92 -12.15 -2.52
C SER A 213 -17.22 -12.43 -1.18
N ARG A 214 -16.89 -13.71 -0.93
CA ARG A 214 -16.17 -14.15 0.29
C ARG A 214 -14.81 -13.49 0.43
N SER A 215 -14.10 -13.30 -0.69
CA SER A 215 -12.78 -12.66 -0.72
C SER A 215 -12.86 -11.22 -0.21
N ARG A 216 -13.83 -10.43 -0.71
CA ARG A 216 -14.03 -9.05 -0.26
C ARG A 216 -14.44 -8.96 1.20
N LYS A 217 -15.36 -9.83 1.66
CA LYS A 217 -15.75 -9.90 3.09
C LYS A 217 -14.55 -10.19 3.99
N ARG A 218 -13.67 -11.10 3.57
CA ARG A 218 -12.45 -11.44 4.31
C ARG A 218 -11.48 -10.26 4.36
N ALA A 219 -11.20 -9.63 3.22
CA ALA A 219 -10.30 -8.48 3.13
C ALA A 219 -10.79 -7.31 4.00
N ARG A 220 -12.09 -6.97 3.97
CA ARG A 220 -12.66 -5.93 4.87
C ARG A 220 -12.47 -6.27 6.34
N LYS A 221 -12.71 -7.52 6.73
CA LYS A 221 -12.53 -7.99 8.11
C LYS A 221 -11.07 -7.90 8.57
N GLU A 222 -10.13 -8.27 7.70
CA GLU A 222 -8.68 -8.19 7.97
C GLU A 222 -8.21 -6.73 8.12
N LEU A 223 -8.79 -5.80 7.36
CA LEU A 223 -8.52 -4.36 7.47
C LEU A 223 -9.27 -3.66 8.61
N GLY A 224 -10.13 -4.37 9.34
CA GLY A 224 -10.95 -3.81 10.43
C GLY A 224 -12.02 -2.83 9.92
N LEU A 225 -12.45 -2.98 8.67
CA LEU A 225 -13.51 -2.17 8.06
C LEU A 225 -14.89 -2.72 8.44
N GLY A 226 -15.86 -1.83 8.62
CA GLY A 226 -17.25 -2.18 8.93
C GLY A 226 -18.02 -2.73 7.73
N ALA A 227 -19.36 -2.64 7.81
CA ALA A 227 -20.23 -2.90 6.66
C ALA A 227 -19.80 -2.07 5.45
N PHE A 228 -20.00 -2.59 4.25
CA PHE A 228 -19.68 -1.85 3.03
C PHE A 228 -20.67 -0.69 2.89
N ASP A 229 -20.12 0.51 2.74
CA ASP A 229 -20.85 1.73 2.40
C ASP A 229 -20.20 2.31 1.14
N PHE A 230 -21.02 2.62 0.14
CA PHE A 230 -20.53 3.21 -1.11
C PHE A 230 -20.13 4.67 -0.90
N ASP A 231 -20.83 5.41 -0.04
CA ASP A 231 -20.58 6.83 0.18
C ASP A 231 -19.19 7.08 0.81
N GLU A 232 -18.65 6.07 1.51
CA GLU A 232 -17.28 6.10 2.03
C GLU A 232 -16.22 6.04 0.91
N LEU A 233 -16.49 5.36 -0.23
CA LEU A 233 -15.54 5.21 -1.34
C LEU A 233 -15.21 6.52 -2.05
N ARG A 234 -16.01 7.56 -1.83
CA ARG A 234 -15.75 8.89 -2.39
C ARG A 234 -14.56 9.55 -1.72
N TYR A 235 -14.27 9.20 -0.46
CA TYR A 235 -13.33 9.90 0.39
C TYR A 235 -12.05 9.10 0.65
N ILE A 236 -10.91 9.77 0.55
CA ILE A 236 -9.61 9.19 0.85
C ILE A 236 -9.55 8.80 2.34
N PRO A 237 -9.23 7.54 2.68
CA PRO A 237 -9.27 7.07 4.05
C PRO A 237 -8.17 7.73 4.89
N MET A 238 -8.45 7.95 6.17
CA MET A 238 -7.51 8.57 7.13
C MET A 238 -7.09 10.03 6.79
N THR A 239 -7.88 10.77 6.01
CA THR A 239 -7.70 12.21 5.79
C THR A 239 -8.59 13.04 6.72
N ASP A 240 -8.04 14.15 7.25
CA ASP A 240 -8.76 15.15 8.05
C ASP A 240 -8.28 16.56 7.66
N PRO A 241 -9.12 17.40 7.01
CA PRO A 241 -10.50 17.15 6.60
C PRO A 241 -10.60 16.02 5.57
N LYS A 242 -11.80 15.42 5.43
CA LYS A 242 -12.05 14.37 4.43
C LYS A 242 -11.78 14.90 3.02
N GLU A 243 -10.79 14.32 2.36
CA GLU A 243 -10.46 14.61 0.97
C GLU A 243 -11.18 13.62 0.05
N GLU A 244 -11.55 14.06 -1.16
CA GLU A 244 -12.23 13.22 -2.14
C GLU A 244 -11.26 12.74 -3.24
N TRP A 245 -11.52 11.57 -3.80
CA TRP A 245 -10.85 11.12 -5.02
C TRP A 245 -11.33 11.95 -6.22
N THR A 246 -10.42 12.25 -7.14
CA THR A 246 -10.76 12.90 -8.40
C THR A 246 -10.91 11.85 -9.49
N ILE A 247 -12.05 11.86 -10.19
CA ILE A 247 -12.31 11.01 -11.35
C ILE A 247 -12.24 11.87 -12.61
N GLU A 248 -11.38 11.48 -13.55
CA GLU A 248 -11.31 12.05 -14.89
C GLU A 248 -11.53 10.93 -15.92
N THR A 249 -12.47 11.13 -16.84
CA THR A 249 -12.75 10.19 -17.93
C THR A 249 -12.61 10.87 -19.30
N ARG A 250 -12.30 10.07 -20.32
CA ARG A 250 -12.46 10.46 -21.73
C ARG A 250 -13.07 9.30 -22.48
N ASP A 251 -14.22 9.52 -23.09
CA ASP A 251 -14.96 8.46 -23.78
C ASP A 251 -14.32 8.09 -25.12
N GLU A 252 -13.75 9.08 -25.81
CA GLU A 252 -13.19 8.93 -27.16
C GLU A 252 -11.73 9.39 -27.23
N PHE A 253 -10.81 8.62 -26.64
CA PHE A 253 -9.38 8.84 -26.87
C PHE A 253 -8.92 8.13 -28.15
N VAL A 254 -8.38 8.89 -29.11
CA VAL A 254 -7.90 8.36 -30.38
C VAL A 254 -6.67 7.49 -30.15
N TYR A 255 -6.80 6.20 -30.49
CA TYR A 255 -5.76 5.20 -30.45
C TYR A 255 -5.49 4.69 -31.87
N LEU A 256 -4.23 4.72 -32.28
CA LEU A 256 -3.78 4.26 -33.61
C LEU A 256 -4.59 4.86 -34.78
N ASN A 257 -4.78 6.19 -34.78
CA ASN A 257 -5.32 7.00 -35.89
C ASN A 257 -6.75 6.70 -36.38
N THR A 258 -7.43 5.62 -35.95
CA THR A 258 -8.80 5.31 -36.39
C THR A 258 -9.75 4.86 -35.28
N ASP A 259 -9.24 4.25 -34.21
CA ASP A 259 -10.09 3.66 -33.16
C ASP A 259 -10.14 4.58 -31.94
N THR A 260 -11.30 4.67 -31.32
CA THR A 260 -11.49 5.40 -30.06
C THR A 260 -11.62 4.43 -28.90
N ILE A 261 -10.93 4.72 -27.80
CA ILE A 261 -10.98 3.94 -26.56
C ILE A 261 -11.40 4.84 -25.40
N PRO A 262 -12.24 4.33 -24.48
CA PRO A 262 -12.53 5.02 -23.24
C PRO A 262 -11.31 4.91 -22.31
N THR A 263 -10.99 6.00 -21.63
CA THR A 263 -9.89 6.08 -20.66
C THR A 263 -10.40 6.70 -19.35
N ILE A 264 -9.75 6.32 -18.24
CA ILE A 264 -10.07 6.81 -16.91
C ILE A 264 -8.77 7.10 -16.17
N LYS A 265 -8.79 8.11 -15.32
CA LYS A 265 -7.79 8.36 -14.28
C LYS A 265 -8.52 8.68 -12.99
N VAL A 266 -8.30 7.87 -11.96
CA VAL A 266 -8.77 8.15 -10.59
C VAL A 266 -7.56 8.40 -9.73
N TYR A 267 -7.48 9.57 -9.08
CA TYR A 267 -6.30 9.96 -8.32
C TYR A 267 -6.62 10.86 -7.12
N GLY A 268 -5.69 10.89 -6.17
CA GLY A 268 -5.72 11.69 -4.95
C GLY A 268 -4.36 11.70 -4.28
N LEU A 269 -4.20 12.44 -3.18
CA LEU A 269 -2.94 12.47 -2.43
C LEU A 269 -2.93 11.38 -1.35
N GLU A 270 -1.81 10.67 -1.19
CA GLU A 270 -1.63 9.66 -0.13
C GLU A 270 -1.90 10.27 1.26
N PRO A 271 -2.65 9.65 2.19
CA PRO A 271 -3.04 10.30 3.46
C PRO A 271 -1.85 10.75 4.31
N TYR A 272 -0.83 9.90 4.40
CA TYR A 272 0.42 10.19 5.09
C TYR A 272 1.58 10.14 4.10
N PRO A 273 2.55 11.06 4.17
CA PRO A 273 3.76 10.98 3.38
C PRO A 273 4.63 9.81 3.86
N ARG A 274 5.49 9.27 2.97
CA ARG A 274 6.43 8.19 3.34
C ARG A 274 7.43 8.58 4.44
N PHE A 275 7.83 9.85 4.48
CA PHE A 275 8.78 10.38 5.47
C PHE A 275 8.08 11.41 6.33
N GLU A 276 8.43 11.47 7.62
CA GLU A 276 7.97 12.53 8.52
C GLU A 276 8.31 13.91 7.93
N ASN A 277 7.32 14.80 7.80
CA ASN A 277 7.40 16.11 7.13
C ASN A 277 7.69 16.05 5.62
N GLY A 278 7.54 14.88 4.98
CA GLY A 278 7.63 14.72 3.54
C GLY A 278 6.43 15.32 2.80
N LYS A 279 6.55 15.44 1.47
CA LYS A 279 5.42 15.80 0.61
C LYS A 279 4.61 14.54 0.30
N ARG A 280 3.29 14.66 0.40
CA ARG A 280 2.33 13.64 -0.05
C ARG A 280 2.46 13.44 -1.56
N LYS A 281 2.52 12.20 -2.00
CA LYS A 281 2.53 11.81 -3.41
C LYS A 281 1.11 11.59 -3.93
N GLU A 282 0.93 11.81 -5.23
CA GLU A 282 -0.28 11.40 -5.94
C GLU A 282 -0.31 9.87 -6.06
N VAL A 283 -1.43 9.28 -5.67
CA VAL A 283 -1.73 7.86 -5.77
C VAL A 283 -3.06 7.68 -6.48
N GLY A 284 -3.19 6.60 -7.25
CA GLY A 284 -4.35 6.42 -8.11
C GLY A 284 -4.23 5.21 -9.03
N PHE A 285 -5.15 5.12 -9.97
CA PHE A 285 -5.06 4.17 -11.08
C PHE A 285 -5.58 4.82 -12.37
N GLY A 286 -5.18 4.24 -13.49
CA GLY A 286 -5.63 4.72 -14.78
C GLY A 286 -4.72 5.77 -15.42
N ASN A 287 -4.92 6.00 -16.71
CA ASN A 287 -4.20 6.98 -17.49
C ASN A 287 -5.12 7.53 -18.60
N LEU A 288 -5.15 8.85 -18.80
CA LEU A 288 -5.97 9.47 -19.85
C LEU A 288 -5.38 9.37 -21.26
N SER A 289 -4.15 8.89 -21.37
CA SER A 289 -3.41 8.73 -22.63
C SER A 289 -3.25 7.27 -23.03
N SER A 290 -3.73 6.32 -22.22
CA SER A 290 -3.71 4.89 -22.54
C SER A 290 -4.91 4.17 -21.93
N ASN A 291 -5.39 3.09 -22.55
CA ASN A 291 -6.47 2.24 -21.99
C ASN A 291 -6.00 1.39 -20.79
N SER A 292 -5.00 1.87 -20.04
CA SER A 292 -4.45 1.15 -18.90
C SER A 292 -5.16 1.59 -17.64
N ASP A 293 -5.65 0.63 -16.87
CA ASP A 293 -6.19 0.80 -15.53
C ASP A 293 -5.21 0.34 -14.43
N LYS A 294 -3.92 0.36 -14.78
CA LYS A 294 -2.82 0.04 -13.85
C LYS A 294 -2.81 1.03 -12.71
N ALA A 295 -2.58 0.50 -11.53
CA ALA A 295 -2.46 1.29 -10.33
C ALA A 295 -1.03 1.82 -10.15
N THR A 296 -0.88 2.92 -9.39
CA THR A 296 0.46 3.49 -9.11
C THR A 296 1.33 2.62 -8.20
N TRP A 297 0.76 1.59 -7.57
CA TRP A 297 1.46 0.65 -6.68
C TRP A 297 1.70 -0.74 -7.29
N GLU A 298 1.30 -0.95 -8.54
CA GLU A 298 1.55 -2.17 -9.33
C GLU A 298 2.83 -2.04 -10.17
#